data_AF-A0A257JHQ3-F1
#
_entry.id   AF-A0A257JHQ3-F1
#
_cell.length_a   1.000
_cell.length_b   1.000
_cell.length_c   1.000
_cell.angle_alpha   90.00
_cell.angle_beta   90.00
_cell.angle_gamma   90.00
#
_symmetry.space_group_name_H-M   'P 1'
#
loop_
_entity.id
_entity.type
_entity.pdbx_description
1 polymer ?
#
loop_
_entity_poly.entity_id
_entity_poly.type
_entity_poly.pdbx_seq_one_letter_code
_entity_poly.pdbx_strand_id
1 'polypeptide(L)'
;MADPRRPHGSDALDELAKRVAALHQERENAGPKVNMDRSGMSLGLRLASEFASAILVGGLLGYGVDVILTTQPWGLLVGLALGFVTGTVNLIRASRQMTQAHPVDPQASGLKDDLDEDA
;
A
#
# COMPACT_ATOMS: atom_id res chain seq x y z
N MET A 1 -43.08 -13.19 31.98
CA MET A 1 -42.24 -14.38 31.71
C MET A 1 -41.14 -13.90 30.77
N ALA A 2 -39.91 -13.73 31.27
CA ALA A 2 -38.83 -13.03 30.55
C ALA A 2 -38.14 -13.95 29.53
N ASP A 3 -37.83 -13.41 28.36
CA ASP A 3 -37.19 -14.10 27.22
C ASP A 3 -35.67 -14.26 27.45
N PRO A 4 -35.12 -15.49 27.44
CA PRO A 4 -33.72 -15.76 27.75
C PRO A 4 -32.88 -16.02 26.50
N ARG A 5 -32.66 -15.04 25.62
CA ARG A 5 -31.66 -15.14 24.53
C ARG A 5 -30.99 -13.81 24.20
N ARG A 6 -30.13 -13.33 25.09
CA ARG A 6 -29.09 -12.34 24.74
C ARG A 6 -27.72 -13.01 24.93
N PRO A 7 -26.98 -13.35 23.86
CA PRO A 7 -25.56 -13.66 24.02
C PRO A 7 -24.88 -12.44 24.64
N HIS A 8 -24.18 -12.67 25.75
CA HIS A 8 -23.49 -11.61 26.48
C HIS A 8 -22.39 -11.05 25.57
N GLY A 9 -22.38 -9.72 25.37
CA GLY A 9 -21.39 -9.05 24.52
C GLY A 9 -19.93 -9.34 24.92
N SER A 10 -19.69 -9.85 26.13
CA SER A 10 -18.40 -10.36 26.59
C SER A 10 -17.80 -11.41 25.66
N ASP A 11 -18.61 -12.35 25.16
CA ASP A 11 -18.10 -13.50 24.41
C ASP A 11 -17.58 -13.06 23.02
N ALA A 12 -18.26 -12.08 22.41
CA ALA A 12 -17.84 -11.47 21.15
C ALA A 12 -16.59 -10.60 21.32
N LEU A 13 -16.47 -9.91 22.46
CA LEU A 13 -15.29 -9.12 22.80
C LEU A 13 -14.07 -10.01 23.07
N ASP A 14 -14.28 -11.16 23.72
CA ASP A 14 -13.23 -12.15 23.97
C ASP A 14 -12.73 -12.78 22.66
N GLU A 15 -13.63 -13.04 21.71
CA GLU A 15 -13.24 -13.53 20.37
C GLU A 15 -12.44 -12.48 19.59
N LEU A 16 -12.86 -11.21 19.65
CA LEU A 16 -12.13 -10.09 19.04
C LEU A 16 -10.76 -9.93 19.71
N ALA A 17 -10.68 -10.00 21.04
CA ALA A 17 -9.44 -9.90 21.80
C ALA A 17 -8.47 -11.04 21.42
N LYS A 18 -8.96 -12.27 21.28
CA LYS A 18 -8.15 -13.40 20.79
C LYS A 18 -7.65 -13.19 19.36
N ARG A 19 -8.49 -12.70 18.45
CA ARG A 19 -8.08 -12.39 17.06
C ARG A 19 -7.05 -11.26 17.00
N VAL A 20 -7.23 -10.20 17.79
CA VAL A 20 -6.27 -9.08 17.87
C VAL A 20 -4.94 -9.55 18.44
N ALA A 21 -4.96 -10.38 19.49
CA ALA A 21 -3.75 -10.95 20.09
C ALA A 21 -2.96 -11.82 19.09
N ALA A 22 -3.64 -12.67 18.32
CA ALA A 22 -3.01 -13.51 17.29
C ALA A 22 -2.34 -12.66 16.20
N LEU A 23 -3.00 -11.60 15.74
CA LEU A 23 -2.45 -10.66 14.76
C LEU A 23 -1.26 -9.86 15.33
N HIS A 24 -1.28 -9.50 16.61
CA HIS A 24 -0.15 -8.83 17.26
C HIS A 24 1.07 -9.76 17.38
N GLN A 25 0.87 -11.03 17.69
CA GLN A 25 1.96 -12.00 17.83
C GLN A 25 2.66 -12.31 16.50
N GLU A 26 1.92 -12.34 15.39
CA GLU A 26 2.49 -12.48 14.05
C GLU A 26 3.33 -11.25 13.64
N ARG A 27 2.98 -10.07 14.15
CA ARG A 27 3.70 -8.80 13.91
C ARG A 27 5.00 -8.73 14.71
N GLU A 28 5.05 -9.34 15.89
CA GLU A 28 6.22 -9.35 16.77
C GLU A 28 7.36 -10.24 16.21
N ASN A 29 7.01 -11.35 15.54
CA ASN A 29 8.00 -12.19 14.85
C ASN A 29 8.57 -11.57 13.55
N ALA A 30 8.05 -10.42 13.11
CA ALA A 30 8.41 -9.79 11.84
C ALA A 30 9.32 -8.55 11.99
N GLY A 31 10.36 -8.63 12.82
CA GLY A 31 11.53 -7.71 12.83
C GLY A 31 11.28 -6.23 13.16
N PRO A 32 12.33 -5.42 13.40
CA PRO A 32 12.20 -4.09 13.98
C PRO A 32 11.55 -3.11 12.99
N LYS A 33 10.26 -2.81 13.22
CA LYS A 33 9.50 -1.83 12.43
C LYS A 33 9.24 -0.62 13.32
N VAL A 34 9.95 0.46 13.02
CA VAL A 34 9.83 1.78 13.65
C VAL A 34 8.36 2.22 13.61
N ASN A 35 7.78 2.38 14.81
CA ASN A 35 6.39 2.71 15.02
C ASN A 35 6.20 4.23 15.00
N MET A 36 6.10 4.81 13.80
CA MET A 36 5.57 6.16 13.59
C MET A 36 4.54 6.06 12.45
N ASP A 37 3.27 6.36 12.75
CA ASP A 37 2.11 6.32 11.84
C ASP A 37 2.09 5.18 10.80
N ARG A 38 1.81 3.97 11.31
CA ARG A 38 2.04 2.67 10.63
C ARG A 38 1.40 2.52 9.25
N SER A 39 0.29 3.19 8.93
CA SER A 39 -0.40 2.94 7.64
C SER A 39 0.19 3.75 6.49
N GLY A 40 0.36 5.07 6.66
CA GLY A 40 0.93 5.93 5.62
C GLY A 40 2.43 5.72 5.44
N MET A 41 3.16 5.54 6.55
CA MET A 41 4.61 5.39 6.52
C MET A 41 5.05 4.05 5.90
N SER A 42 4.37 2.95 6.23
CA SER A 42 4.74 1.62 5.66
C SER A 42 4.47 1.55 4.17
N LEU A 43 3.43 2.23 3.69
CA LEU A 43 3.12 2.36 2.28
C LEU A 43 4.15 3.22 1.55
N GLY A 44 4.48 4.39 2.11
CA GLY A 44 5.51 5.28 1.57
C GLY A 44 6.87 4.58 1.47
N LEU A 45 7.27 3.84 2.51
CA LEU A 45 8.50 3.05 2.51
C LEU A 45 8.50 1.95 1.46
N ARG A 46 7.37 1.26 1.27
CA ARG A 46 7.27 0.22 0.24
C ARG A 46 7.42 0.82 -1.15
N LEU A 47 6.67 1.88 -1.47
CA LEU A 47 6.76 2.60 -2.74
C LEU A 47 8.19 3.12 -2.97
N ALA A 48 8.81 3.70 -1.93
CA ALA A 48 10.18 4.19 -2.00
C ALA A 48 11.18 3.04 -2.26
N SER A 49 11.01 1.87 -1.63
CA SER A 49 11.88 0.70 -1.84
C SER A 49 11.72 0.08 -3.23
N GLU A 50 10.49 0.00 -3.74
CA GLU A 50 10.20 -0.49 -5.09
C GLU A 50 10.79 0.47 -6.14
N PHE A 51 10.72 1.78 -5.89
CA PHE A 51 11.31 2.78 -6.77
C PHE A 51 12.85 2.82 -6.71
N ALA A 52 13.43 2.82 -5.50
CA ALA A 52 14.88 2.87 -5.29
C ALA A 52 15.57 1.62 -5.87
N SER A 53 14.94 0.45 -5.76
CA SER A 53 15.48 -0.78 -6.35
C SER A 53 15.49 -0.71 -7.90
N ALA A 54 14.47 -0.15 -8.53
CA ALA A 54 14.45 0.04 -9.99
C ALA A 54 15.58 0.98 -10.47
N ILE A 55 15.83 2.07 -9.74
CA ILE A 55 16.94 2.99 -10.02
C ILE A 55 18.29 2.31 -9.83
N LEU A 56 18.48 1.59 -8.72
CA LEU A 56 19.72 0.87 -8.42
C LEU A 56 20.02 -0.17 -9.50
N VAL A 57 19.02 -0.94 -9.91
CA VAL A 57 19.17 -1.94 -10.98
C VAL A 57 19.49 -1.24 -12.31
N GLY A 58 18.76 -0.20 -12.69
CA GLY A 58 19.01 0.56 -13.93
C GLY A 58 20.40 1.20 -13.95
N GLY A 59 20.84 1.76 -12.83
CA GLY A 59 22.18 2.34 -12.67
C GLY A 59 23.30 1.31 -12.71
N LEU A 60 23.14 0.17 -12.05
CA LEU A 60 24.11 -0.94 -12.11
C LEU A 60 24.22 -1.52 -13.53
N LEU A 61 23.09 -1.71 -14.20
CA LEU A 61 23.03 -2.22 -15.56
C LEU A 61 23.66 -1.22 -16.54
N GLY A 62 23.34 0.07 -16.41
CA GLY A 62 23.94 1.14 -17.20
C GLY A 62 25.44 1.31 -16.97
N TYR A 63 25.90 1.19 -15.72
CA TYR A 63 27.32 1.21 -15.39
C TYR A 63 28.07 0.02 -15.99
N GLY A 64 27.51 -1.19 -15.92
CA GLY A 64 28.09 -2.37 -16.55
C GLY A 64 28.26 -2.20 -18.07
N VAL A 65 27.26 -1.58 -18.73
CA VAL A 65 27.33 -1.26 -20.15
C VAL A 65 28.44 -0.26 -20.46
N ASP A 66 28.58 0.80 -19.66
CA ASP A 66 29.66 1.79 -19.85
C ASP A 66 31.05 1.21 -19.69
N VAL A 67 31.24 0.28 -18.75
CA VAL A 67 32.53 -0.41 -18.54
C VAL A 67 32.91 -1.30 -19.73
N ILE A 68 31.93 -2.00 -20.32
CA ILE A 68 32.20 -2.92 -21.44
C ILE A 68 32.48 -2.15 -22.73
N LEU A 69 31.74 -1.07 -22.98
CA LEU A 69 31.83 -0.32 -24.23
C LEU A 69 32.94 0.76 -24.20
N THR A 70 33.58 1.00 -23.04
CA THR A 70 34.54 2.11 -22.83
C THR A 70 33.97 3.47 -23.29
N THR A 71 32.64 3.57 -23.33
CA THR A 71 31.93 4.75 -23.79
C THR A 71 31.93 5.80 -22.69
N GLN A 72 31.85 7.07 -23.08
CA GLN A 72 31.39 8.14 -22.18
C GLN A 72 30.08 7.69 -21.47
N PRO A 73 29.73 8.21 -20.28
CA PRO A 73 28.73 7.64 -19.36
C PRO A 73 27.26 7.72 -19.86
N TRP A 74 27.04 7.31 -21.10
CA TRP A 74 25.79 7.29 -21.84
C TRP A 74 24.96 6.07 -21.44
N GLY A 75 25.59 4.92 -21.20
CA GLY A 75 24.95 3.73 -20.68
C GLY A 75 24.37 3.97 -19.29
N LEU A 76 25.08 4.68 -18.42
CA LEU A 76 24.58 5.08 -17.10
C LEU A 76 23.44 6.09 -17.22
N LEU A 77 23.53 7.08 -18.12
CA LEU A 77 22.43 8.02 -18.38
C LEU A 77 21.15 7.31 -18.87
N VAL A 78 21.27 6.44 -19.88
CA VAL A 78 20.14 5.69 -20.43
C VAL A 78 19.61 4.65 -19.43
N GLY A 79 20.51 3.93 -18.74
CA GLY A 79 20.14 2.95 -17.72
C GLY A 79 19.41 3.59 -16.54
N LEU A 80 19.85 4.78 -16.10
CA LEU A 80 19.17 5.55 -15.07
C LEU A 80 17.80 6.04 -15.55
N ALA A 81 17.70 6.55 -16.78
CA ALA A 81 16.43 6.96 -17.37
C ALA A 81 15.45 5.79 -17.46
N LEU A 82 15.90 4.61 -17.92
CA LEU A 82 15.09 3.39 -17.98
C LEU A 82 14.67 2.90 -16.58
N GLY A 83 15.59 2.94 -15.60
CA GLY A 83 15.29 2.62 -14.21
C GLY A 83 14.23 3.56 -13.62
N PHE A 84 14.31 4.85 -13.94
CA PHE A 84 13.33 5.86 -13.52
C PHE A 84 11.95 5.64 -14.18
N VAL A 85 11.91 5.37 -15.49
CA VAL A 85 10.65 5.04 -16.19
C VAL A 85 10.02 3.80 -15.58
N THR A 86 10.80 2.73 -15.39
CA THR A 86 10.33 1.48 -14.78
C THR A 86 9.82 1.71 -13.35
N GLY A 87 10.56 2.46 -12.53
CA GLY A 87 10.16 2.83 -11.17
C GLY A 87 8.86 3.64 -11.13
N THR A 88 8.71 4.62 -12.04
CA THR A 88 7.51 5.46 -12.13
C THR A 88 6.30 4.64 -12.60
N VAL A 89 6.47 3.71 -13.54
CA VAL A 89 5.40 2.80 -13.98
C VAL A 89 4.92 1.91 -12.82
N ASN A 90 5.84 1.38 -12.01
CA ASN A 90 5.48 0.63 -10.80
C ASN A 90 4.74 1.50 -9.78
N LEU A 91 5.16 2.75 -9.60
CA LEU A 91 4.51 3.71 -8.69
C LEU A 91 3.05 4.01 -9.11
N ILE A 92 2.82 4.28 -10.40
CA ILE A 92 1.48 4.50 -10.94
C ILE A 92 0.62 3.25 -10.74
N ARG A 93 1.19 2.06 -10.97
CA ARG A 93 0.48 0.79 -10.76
C ARG A 93 0.09 0.58 -9.30
N ALA A 94 0.97 0.91 -8.35
CA ALA A 94 0.69 0.84 -6.92
C ALA A 94 -0.44 1.80 -6.53
N SER A 95 -0.41 3.04 -7.03
CA SER A 95 -1.46 4.04 -6.80
C SER A 95 -2.83 3.60 -7.34
N ARG A 96 -2.87 3.00 -8.54
CA ARG A 96 -4.12 2.49 -9.15
C ARG A 96 -4.75 1.36 -8.32
N GLN A 97 -3.94 0.47 -7.76
CA GLN A 97 -4.45 -0.61 -6.89
C GLN A 97 -5.10 -0.08 -5.61
N MET A 98 -4.62 1.04 -5.07
CA MET A 98 -5.21 1.67 -3.88
C MET A 98 -6.56 2.32 -4.20
N THR A 99 -6.68 2.94 -5.36
CA THR A 99 -7.94 3.60 -5.79
C THR A 99 -9.04 2.57 -6.09
N GLN A 100 -8.69 1.39 -6.63
CA GLN A 100 -9.69 0.35 -6.94
C GLN A 100 -10.24 -0.40 -5.71
N ALA A 101 -9.61 -0.27 -4.54
CA ALA A 101 -10.07 -0.92 -3.32
C ALA A 101 -11.27 -0.21 -2.65
N HIS A 102 -11.65 0.97 -3.12
CA HIS A 102 -12.85 1.69 -2.69
C HIS A 102 -13.80 1.82 -3.89
N PRO A 103 -14.68 0.84 -4.15
CA PRO A 103 -15.77 1.07 -5.10
C PRO A 103 -16.57 2.27 -4.58
N VAL A 104 -16.64 3.32 -5.39
CA VAL A 104 -17.60 4.41 -5.19
C VAL A 104 -18.96 3.76 -5.26
N ASP A 105 -19.63 3.58 -4.12
CA ASP A 105 -20.97 3.01 -4.07
C ASP A 105 -21.93 4.00 -4.78
N PRO A 106 -22.45 3.67 -5.97
CA PRO A 106 -23.32 4.58 -6.71
C PRO A 106 -24.65 4.84 -5.97
N GLN A 107 -25.00 4.02 -4.97
CA GLN A 107 -26.24 4.20 -4.20
C GLN A 107 -26.16 5.31 -3.15
N ALA A 108 -24.98 5.79 -2.75
CA ALA A 108 -24.87 6.88 -1.76
C ALA A 108 -25.29 8.26 -2.31
N SER A 109 -25.42 8.40 -3.64
CA SER A 109 -25.83 9.66 -4.29
C SER A 109 -27.34 9.76 -4.55
N GLY A 110 -28.11 8.68 -4.37
CA GLY A 110 -29.56 8.66 -4.65
C GLY A 110 -30.47 9.00 -3.48
N LEU A 111 -29.94 9.36 -2.30
CA LEU A 111 -30.75 9.65 -1.10
C LEU A 111 -30.96 11.15 -0.84
N LYS A 112 -30.52 12.02 -1.76
CA LYS A 112 -30.58 13.48 -1.60
C LYS A 112 -31.58 14.19 -2.51
N ASP A 113 -32.07 13.53 -3.57
CA ASP A 113 -33.03 14.15 -4.49
C ASP A 113 -34.47 14.15 -3.94
N ASP A 114 -34.78 13.34 -2.92
CA ASP A 114 -36.14 13.18 -2.38
C ASP A 114 -36.47 14.16 -1.22
N LEU A 115 -35.54 15.05 -0.84
CA LEU A 115 -35.69 15.94 0.31
C LEU A 115 -35.95 17.42 -0.05
N ASP A 116 -35.90 17.77 -1.34
CA ASP A 116 -36.08 19.13 -1.85
C ASP A 116 -37.41 19.35 -2.60
N GLU A 117 -38.29 18.34 -2.69
CA GLU A 117 -39.60 18.45 -3.40
C GLU A 117 -40.78 18.96 -2.55
N ASP A 118 -40.60 19.15 -1.24
CA ASP A 118 -41.70 19.49 -0.30
C ASP A 118 -41.65 20.93 0.28
N ALA A 119 -40.95 21.87 -0.37
CA ALA A 119 -40.80 23.26 0.09
C ALA A 119 -41.72 24.28 -0.60
#